data_AF-A0A928ZNK4-F1
#
_entry.id   AF-A0A928ZNK4-F1
#
_cell.length_a   1.000
_cell.length_b   1.000
_cell.length_c   1.000
_cell.angle_alpha   90.00
_cell.angle_beta   90.00
_cell.angle_gamma   90.00
#
_symmetry.space_group_name_H-M   'P 1'
#
loop_
_entity.id
_entity.type
_entity.pdbx_description
1 polymer ?
#
loop_
_entity_poly.entity_id
_entity_poly.type
_entity_poly.pdbx_seq_one_letter_code
_entity_poly.pdbx_strand_id
1 'polypeptide(L)'
;MFKPRTIFSAFTAIILAFVLVIQVDAQPALATLASCSPTAVNRPICPSTAAPASASFIDPAAIITNPANITLGEKVYVAPFARLNATNGPIIIHDGSNVQDQVSITPSVAGATIGERVILAHLATVKGTARIGLTGSTGPFTDPVSGVQFSNTQPETFIAFNAEVDGATIEFNTVVNFLSRVGPGVTLPSGKVVLPGKNVTSNIEATSGSLGKVSNLTQADVALMQGVIAVNQSLAQGYTQLALANPSNVTGINFSPSTPNNPTPSLPTIGGVTVQDPSYPNRIIGNVILQDSLAALNQKLGNRISIRADEGQPFNIGILAGVANDVVFHGLATTNLTIGNGNGYGPRVLVHGGRQVVNGVDSGPETRLGNDVGLAPDVVIFRADIGNRSAVGRKSGVFNSTLPARTHIRSRIIYADNGSLISRVEW
;
A
#
# COMPACT_ATOMS: atom_id res chain seq x y z
N MET A 1 17.50 40.28 3.28
CA MET A 1 16.13 40.39 2.74
C MET A 1 15.93 39.26 1.73
N PHE A 2 15.64 38.05 2.23
CA PHE A 2 15.55 36.84 1.41
C PHE A 2 14.16 36.77 0.78
N LYS A 3 14.09 36.87 -0.56
CA LYS A 3 12.86 36.64 -1.32
C LYS A 3 12.43 35.17 -1.15
N PRO A 4 11.16 34.89 -0.79
CA PRO A 4 10.66 33.53 -0.71
C PRO A 4 10.43 33.02 -2.14
N ARG A 5 11.43 32.34 -2.69
CA ARG A 5 11.28 31.58 -3.95
C ARG A 5 10.47 30.33 -3.65
N THR A 6 9.20 30.32 -4.06
CA THR A 6 8.54 29.19 -4.76
C THR A 6 9.02 27.77 -4.36
N ILE A 7 8.77 27.36 -3.12
CA ILE A 7 8.80 25.94 -2.67
C ILE A 7 7.37 25.33 -2.74
N PHE A 8 6.38 26.10 -3.19
CA PHE A 8 4.96 25.71 -3.19
C PHE A 8 4.54 24.72 -4.30
N SER A 9 5.44 24.28 -5.19
CA SER A 9 5.09 23.36 -6.29
C SER A 9 5.59 21.91 -6.14
N ALA A 10 6.38 21.60 -5.11
CA ALA A 10 7.04 20.29 -4.96
C ALA A 10 6.41 19.37 -3.89
N PHE A 11 5.37 19.85 -3.20
CA PHE A 11 4.56 19.01 -2.31
C PHE A 11 3.20 18.64 -2.94
N THR A 12 2.99 19.06 -4.19
CA THR A 12 1.71 19.07 -4.89
C THR A 12 1.59 18.00 -5.99
N ALA A 13 2.62 17.16 -6.17
CA ALA A 13 2.67 16.17 -7.23
C ALA A 13 2.42 14.72 -6.75
N ILE A 14 1.73 14.56 -5.62
CA ILE A 14 1.03 13.30 -5.28
C ILE A 14 -0.44 13.45 -5.66
N ILE A 15 -0.76 13.77 -6.93
CA ILE A 15 -2.15 13.94 -7.38
C ILE A 15 -2.36 13.26 -8.72
N LEU A 16 -3.45 12.51 -8.79
CA LEU A 16 -3.76 11.51 -9.80
C LEU A 16 -4.83 12.04 -10.77
N ALA A 17 -4.67 11.75 -12.06
CA ALA A 17 -5.78 11.79 -13.00
C ALA A 17 -6.44 10.40 -13.03
N PHE A 18 -7.42 10.17 -12.15
CA PHE A 18 -8.32 9.02 -12.30
C PHE A 18 -9.48 9.46 -13.20
N VAL A 19 -9.64 8.80 -14.34
CA VAL A 19 -10.96 8.68 -14.97
C VAL A 19 -11.46 7.29 -14.60
N LEU A 20 -12.15 7.17 -13.46
CA LEU A 20 -13.07 6.06 -13.27
C LEU A 20 -14.45 6.52 -13.72
N VAL A 21 -15.04 5.78 -14.66
CA VAL A 21 -16.48 5.83 -14.88
C VAL A 21 -17.12 5.12 -13.70
N ILE A 22 -17.54 5.88 -12.69
CA ILE A 22 -18.25 5.35 -11.52
C ILE A 22 -19.75 5.39 -11.86
N GLN A 23 -20.38 4.23 -11.98
CA GLN A 23 -21.83 4.17 -11.80
C GLN A 23 -22.11 4.35 -10.31
N VAL A 24 -22.78 5.45 -9.97
CA VAL A 24 -23.25 5.73 -8.62
C VAL A 24 -24.50 4.87 -8.39
N ASP A 25 -24.31 3.64 -7.94
CA ASP A 25 -25.42 2.88 -7.39
C ASP A 25 -25.64 3.30 -5.93
N ALA A 26 -26.85 3.79 -5.66
CA ALA A 26 -27.31 4.02 -4.30
C ALA A 26 -27.29 2.67 -3.55
N GLN A 27 -26.39 2.52 -2.58
CA GLN A 27 -26.36 1.32 -1.76
C GLN A 27 -27.61 1.29 -0.85
N PRO A 28 -28.37 0.18 -0.84
CA PRO A 28 -29.47 0.03 0.10
C PRO A 28 -28.94 -0.05 1.54
N ALA A 29 -29.81 0.28 2.51
CA ALA A 29 -29.49 0.28 3.93
C ALA A 29 -28.83 -1.04 4.38
N LEU A 30 -27.70 -0.91 5.09
CA LEU A 30 -26.88 -2.00 5.61
C LEU A 30 -27.69 -2.88 6.58
N ALA A 31 -27.89 -4.14 6.20
CA ALA A 31 -28.11 -5.20 7.17
C ALA A 31 -26.75 -5.52 7.79
N THR A 32 -26.60 -5.34 9.11
CA THR A 32 -25.37 -5.67 9.84
C THR A 32 -25.14 -7.19 9.78
N LEU A 33 -24.25 -7.70 8.91
CA LEU A 33 -23.70 -9.04 9.15
C LEU A 33 -22.71 -8.96 10.30
N ALA A 34 -22.67 -10.03 11.08
CA ALA A 34 -21.86 -10.14 12.28
C ALA A 34 -20.36 -10.03 11.95
N SER A 35 -19.67 -9.18 12.70
CA SER A 35 -18.20 -9.15 12.75
C SER A 35 -17.60 -10.55 12.88
N CYS A 36 -16.47 -10.80 12.22
CA CYS A 36 -15.86 -12.12 12.10
C CYS A 36 -14.46 -12.19 12.72
N SER A 37 -14.11 -13.32 13.35
CA SER A 37 -12.73 -13.60 13.78
C SER A 37 -12.02 -14.52 12.78
N PRO A 38 -10.76 -14.25 12.40
CA PRO A 38 -10.00 -15.00 11.39
C PRO A 38 -9.46 -16.35 11.92
N THR A 39 -10.33 -17.15 12.52
CA THR A 39 -10.02 -18.53 12.95
C THR A 39 -9.80 -19.44 11.74
N ALA A 40 -9.31 -20.67 11.97
CA ALA A 40 -9.11 -21.64 10.88
C ALA A 40 -10.38 -21.91 10.06
N VAL A 41 -11.57 -21.81 10.67
CA VAL A 41 -12.86 -22.00 10.00
C VAL A 41 -13.19 -20.81 9.10
N ASN A 42 -12.80 -19.59 9.48
CA ASN A 42 -13.10 -18.33 8.79
C ASN A 42 -11.93 -17.84 7.93
N ARG A 43 -11.16 -18.77 7.34
CA ARG A 43 -10.09 -18.46 6.41
C ARG A 43 -10.21 -19.33 5.16
N PRO A 44 -10.01 -18.78 3.96
CA PRO A 44 -9.65 -17.38 3.68
C PRO A 44 -10.85 -16.40 3.69
N ILE A 45 -12.07 -16.87 3.90
CA ILE A 45 -13.31 -16.08 3.81
C ILE A 45 -13.86 -15.87 5.23
N CYS A 46 -14.14 -14.62 5.60
CA CYS A 46 -14.57 -14.25 6.95
C CYS A 46 -15.83 -13.35 6.89
N PRO A 47 -16.99 -13.79 7.44
CA PRO A 47 -17.32 -15.15 7.86
C PRO A 47 -17.19 -16.19 6.72
N SER A 48 -16.95 -17.45 7.04
CA SER A 48 -16.73 -18.52 6.03
C SER A 48 -17.91 -18.77 5.09
N THR A 49 -19.11 -18.40 5.51
CA THR A 49 -20.36 -18.53 4.74
C THR A 49 -20.78 -17.24 4.04
N ALA A 50 -20.01 -16.16 4.18
CA ALA A 50 -20.37 -14.87 3.60
C ALA A 50 -20.31 -14.91 2.06
N ALA A 51 -21.24 -14.20 1.44
CA ALA A 51 -21.23 -14.01 -0.01
C ALA A 51 -20.05 -13.10 -0.42
N PRO A 52 -19.50 -13.25 -1.64
CA PRO A 52 -18.36 -12.45 -2.08
C PRO A 52 -18.52 -10.93 -1.95
N ALA A 53 -19.74 -10.41 -2.12
CA ALA A 53 -20.01 -8.97 -2.07
C ALA A 53 -19.93 -8.35 -0.67
N SER A 54 -19.96 -9.16 0.40
CA SER A 54 -19.88 -8.69 1.79
C SER A 54 -18.75 -9.35 2.59
N ALA A 55 -18.21 -10.46 2.10
CA ALA A 55 -17.12 -11.18 2.76
C ALA A 55 -15.86 -10.33 2.91
N SER A 56 -15.20 -10.50 4.04
CA SER A 56 -13.81 -10.14 4.20
C SER A 56 -12.93 -11.28 3.69
N PHE A 57 -11.86 -10.93 2.98
CA PHE A 57 -10.90 -11.89 2.46
C PHE A 57 -9.58 -11.79 3.20
N ILE A 58 -9.04 -12.93 3.61
CA ILE A 58 -7.76 -13.07 4.29
C ILE A 58 -6.89 -14.00 3.47
N ASP A 59 -5.84 -13.45 2.85
CA ASP A 59 -4.90 -14.25 2.07
C ASP A 59 -4.34 -15.40 2.94
N PRO A 60 -4.29 -16.64 2.43
CA PRO A 60 -3.77 -17.78 3.17
C PRO A 60 -2.33 -17.58 3.68
N ALA A 61 -1.52 -16.76 3.01
CA ALA A 61 -0.15 -16.45 3.44
C ALA A 61 -0.09 -15.38 4.54
N ALA A 62 -1.20 -14.76 4.92
CA ALA A 62 -1.26 -13.87 6.08
C ALA A 62 -0.97 -14.66 7.38
N ILE A 63 -0.25 -14.02 8.28
CA ILE A 63 0.21 -14.59 9.54
C ILE A 63 -0.67 -14.04 10.66
N ILE A 64 -1.52 -14.90 11.20
CA ILE A 64 -2.53 -14.57 12.20
C ILE A 64 -2.14 -15.22 13.53
N THR A 65 -1.96 -14.43 14.58
CA THR A 65 -1.64 -14.91 15.93
C THR A 65 -2.75 -14.49 16.89
N ASN A 66 -3.24 -15.44 17.67
CA ASN A 66 -4.41 -15.30 18.55
C ASN A 66 -5.68 -14.82 17.79
N PRO A 67 -6.15 -15.58 16.79
CA PRO A 67 -7.26 -15.17 15.91
C PRO A 67 -8.58 -14.87 16.65
N ALA A 68 -8.81 -15.48 17.82
CA ALA A 68 -10.00 -15.19 18.63
C ALA A 68 -10.01 -13.78 19.23
N ASN A 69 -8.85 -13.11 19.27
CA ASN A 69 -8.68 -11.74 19.74
C ASN A 69 -8.59 -10.72 18.57
N ILE A 70 -8.98 -11.16 17.38
CA ILE A 70 -9.03 -10.34 16.17
C ILE A 70 -10.48 -10.31 15.69
N THR A 71 -10.98 -9.12 15.38
CA THR A 71 -12.32 -8.90 14.85
C THR A 71 -12.22 -8.11 13.55
N LEU A 72 -12.84 -8.63 12.49
CA LEU A 72 -12.94 -8.03 11.17
C LEU A 72 -14.40 -7.68 10.88
N GLY A 73 -14.61 -6.51 10.30
CA GLY A 73 -15.86 -6.08 9.69
C GLY A 73 -16.11 -6.76 8.35
N GLU A 74 -17.03 -6.20 7.57
CA GLU A 74 -17.32 -6.62 6.19
C GLU A 74 -16.32 -6.04 5.18
N LYS A 75 -16.13 -6.73 4.04
CA LYS A 75 -15.34 -6.23 2.89
C LYS A 75 -13.89 -5.82 3.25
N VAL A 76 -13.34 -6.37 4.34
CA VAL A 76 -11.96 -6.16 4.73
C VAL A 76 -11.06 -7.01 3.84
N TYR A 77 -10.04 -6.38 3.27
CA TYR A 77 -9.00 -7.08 2.51
C TYR A 77 -7.72 -7.24 3.34
N VAL A 78 -7.32 -8.47 3.65
CA VAL A 78 -6.03 -8.78 4.28
C VAL A 78 -5.14 -9.51 3.28
N ALA A 79 -4.08 -8.85 2.84
CA ALA A 79 -3.24 -9.26 1.73
C ALA A 79 -2.11 -10.23 2.16
N PRO A 80 -1.33 -10.78 1.20
CA PRO A 80 -0.22 -11.68 1.49
C PRO A 80 0.74 -11.20 2.57
N PHE A 81 1.10 -12.12 3.46
CA PHE A 81 2.13 -11.93 4.50
C PHE A 81 1.86 -10.78 5.48
N ALA A 82 0.67 -10.17 5.46
CA ALA A 82 0.22 -9.30 6.54
C ALA A 82 0.28 -10.05 7.87
N ARG A 83 0.68 -9.36 8.93
CA ARG A 83 0.89 -9.92 10.26
C ARG A 83 -0.07 -9.28 11.24
N LEU A 84 -1.07 -10.05 11.68
CA LEU A 84 -2.00 -9.63 12.72
C LEU A 84 -1.66 -10.41 13.99
N ASN A 85 -0.94 -9.78 14.91
CA ASN A 85 -0.50 -10.40 16.15
C ASN A 85 -1.25 -9.85 17.35
N ALA A 86 -2.35 -10.49 17.74
CA ALA A 86 -3.18 -10.09 18.87
C ALA A 86 -2.76 -10.75 20.20
N THR A 87 -1.45 -11.03 20.37
CA THR A 87 -0.93 -11.65 21.61
C THR A 87 -1.15 -10.78 22.83
N ASN A 88 -0.84 -9.48 22.72
CA ASN A 88 -0.85 -8.59 23.87
C ASN A 88 -2.19 -7.88 24.08
N GLY A 89 -2.99 -7.71 23.03
CA GLY A 89 -4.26 -6.98 23.07
C GLY A 89 -5.06 -7.19 21.79
N PRO A 90 -6.34 -6.78 21.78
CA PRO A 90 -7.24 -7.03 20.65
C PRO A 90 -6.85 -6.25 19.42
N ILE A 91 -7.15 -6.80 18.24
CA ILE A 91 -7.11 -6.08 16.97
C ILE A 91 -8.53 -6.04 16.41
N ILE A 92 -9.06 -4.84 16.21
CA ILE A 92 -10.37 -4.63 15.60
C ILE A 92 -10.17 -3.85 14.30
N ILE A 93 -10.69 -4.37 13.19
CA ILE A 93 -10.65 -3.73 11.87
C ILE A 93 -12.07 -3.66 11.33
N HIS A 94 -12.59 -2.44 11.18
CA HIS A 94 -13.96 -2.20 10.72
C HIS A 94 -14.09 -2.23 9.19
N ASP A 95 -15.32 -2.06 8.72
CA ASP A 95 -15.77 -2.36 7.37
C ASP A 95 -15.01 -1.60 6.28
N GLY A 96 -14.80 -2.29 5.15
CA GLY A 96 -14.22 -1.73 3.94
C GLY A 96 -12.76 -1.30 4.05
N SER A 97 -12.10 -1.57 5.19
CA SER A 97 -10.69 -1.31 5.40
C SER A 97 -9.80 -2.33 4.71
N ASN A 98 -8.51 -2.02 4.56
CA ASN A 98 -7.55 -2.96 4.01
C ASN A 98 -6.22 -2.98 4.77
N VAL A 99 -5.62 -4.16 4.79
CA VAL A 99 -4.35 -4.52 5.42
C VAL A 99 -3.49 -5.14 4.32
N GLN A 100 -2.74 -4.29 3.62
CA GLN A 100 -2.00 -4.69 2.43
C GLN A 100 -0.74 -5.51 2.75
N ASP A 101 -0.01 -5.89 1.69
CA ASP A 101 1.12 -6.82 1.78
C ASP A 101 2.08 -6.46 2.89
N GLN A 102 2.33 -7.43 3.77
CA GLN A 102 3.26 -7.30 4.89
C GLN A 102 3.02 -6.13 5.86
N VAL A 103 1.80 -5.58 5.90
CA VAL A 103 1.39 -4.74 7.02
C VAL A 103 1.54 -5.53 8.32
N SER A 104 2.05 -4.89 9.37
CA SER A 104 2.18 -5.51 10.69
C SER A 104 1.37 -4.76 11.72
N ILE A 105 0.50 -5.46 12.44
CA ILE A 105 -0.26 -4.93 13.57
C ILE A 105 0.13 -5.72 14.83
N THR A 106 0.70 -5.03 15.81
CA THR A 106 1.11 -5.62 17.10
C THR A 106 0.76 -4.64 18.22
N PRO A 107 -0.46 -4.72 18.76
CA PRO A 107 -0.92 -3.77 19.77
C PRO A 107 -0.27 -4.00 21.14
N SER A 108 -0.41 -3.02 22.01
CA SER A 108 -0.27 -3.21 23.47
C SER A 108 -1.60 -3.66 24.09
N VAL A 109 -1.66 -3.77 25.43
CA VAL A 109 -2.82 -4.33 26.17
C VAL A 109 -4.18 -3.72 25.80
N ALA A 110 -4.23 -2.40 25.60
CA ALA A 110 -5.47 -1.71 25.23
C ALA A 110 -5.89 -1.91 23.76
N GLY A 111 -5.15 -2.70 22.98
CA GLY A 111 -5.50 -3.08 21.62
C GLY A 111 -5.22 -2.02 20.55
N ALA A 112 -5.42 -2.41 19.29
CA ALA A 112 -5.46 -1.52 18.14
C ALA A 112 -6.84 -1.59 17.48
N THR A 113 -7.43 -0.43 17.23
CA THR A 113 -8.75 -0.31 16.58
C THR A 113 -8.60 0.54 15.32
N ILE A 114 -8.91 -0.08 14.20
CA ILE A 114 -8.85 0.47 12.85
C ILE A 114 -10.29 0.67 12.39
N GLY A 115 -10.68 1.92 12.16
CA GLY A 115 -12.02 2.34 11.75
C GLY A 115 -12.42 1.86 10.37
N GLU A 116 -13.59 2.32 9.92
CA GLU A 116 -14.09 2.01 8.59
C GLU A 116 -13.25 2.71 7.53
N ARG A 117 -13.13 2.09 6.36
CA ARG A 117 -12.46 2.67 5.18
C ARG A 117 -11.05 3.20 5.48
N VAL A 118 -10.31 2.49 6.31
CA VAL A 118 -8.89 2.75 6.59
C VAL A 118 -8.01 1.91 5.68
N ILE A 119 -7.01 2.56 5.11
CA ILE A 119 -6.02 1.96 4.23
C ILE A 119 -4.72 1.81 5.00
N LEU A 120 -4.32 0.57 5.29
CA LEU A 120 -2.97 0.26 5.74
C LEU A 120 -2.19 -0.27 4.54
N ALA A 121 -1.34 0.58 3.96
CA ALA A 121 -0.63 0.28 2.73
C ALA A 121 0.54 -0.69 2.95
N HIS A 122 1.08 -1.24 1.85
CA HIS A 122 2.18 -2.20 1.90
C HIS A 122 3.30 -1.80 2.89
N LEU A 123 3.74 -2.76 3.70
CA LEU A 123 4.79 -2.61 4.72
C LEU A 123 4.48 -1.64 5.87
N ALA A 124 3.30 -1.02 5.94
CA ALA A 124 2.93 -0.15 7.06
C ALA A 124 2.94 -0.92 8.39
N THR A 125 3.25 -0.21 9.47
CA THR A 125 3.35 -0.80 10.81
C THR A 125 2.42 -0.06 11.78
N VAL A 126 1.60 -0.82 12.49
CA VAL A 126 0.77 -0.33 13.60
C VAL A 126 1.19 -1.06 14.87
N LYS A 127 1.61 -0.32 15.88
CA LYS A 127 2.01 -0.89 17.18
C LYS A 127 1.54 -0.05 18.34
N GLY A 128 1.60 -0.61 19.55
CA GLY A 128 1.09 0.05 20.75
C GLY A 128 -0.44 0.23 20.72
N THR A 129 -0.96 1.12 21.56
CA THR A 129 -2.40 1.43 21.60
C THR A 129 -2.73 2.40 20.46
N ALA A 130 -3.15 1.87 19.33
CA ALA A 130 -3.47 2.67 18.15
C ALA A 130 -4.99 2.83 17.96
N ARG A 131 -5.42 4.03 17.57
CA ARG A 131 -6.81 4.35 17.21
C ARG A 131 -6.78 5.08 15.87
N ILE A 132 -7.19 4.43 14.79
CA ILE A 132 -7.00 4.96 13.43
C ILE A 132 -8.36 5.06 12.76
N GLY A 133 -8.75 6.25 12.29
CA GLY A 133 -9.96 6.46 11.50
C GLY A 133 -11.28 6.31 12.26
N LEU A 134 -11.30 6.51 13.58
CA LEU A 134 -12.51 6.31 14.41
C LEU A 134 -13.34 7.58 14.60
N THR A 135 -12.66 8.72 14.73
CA THR A 135 -13.25 10.02 15.05
C THR A 135 -12.58 11.10 14.21
N GLY A 136 -13.20 12.27 14.11
CA GLY A 136 -12.65 13.38 13.34
C GLY A 136 -13.72 14.34 12.81
N SER A 137 -13.29 15.30 12.00
CA SER A 137 -14.15 16.22 11.24
C SER A 137 -14.31 15.76 9.78
N THR A 138 -15.51 15.92 9.23
CA THR A 138 -15.81 15.69 7.79
C THR A 138 -15.63 16.95 6.95
N GLY A 139 -15.22 18.07 7.57
CA GLY A 139 -15.00 19.36 6.91
C GLY A 139 -15.84 20.50 7.53
N PRO A 140 -15.84 21.68 6.90
CA PRO A 140 -15.12 21.99 5.67
C PRO A 140 -13.59 22.05 5.89
N PHE A 141 -12.85 21.48 4.96
CA PHE A 141 -11.42 21.69 4.78
C PHE A 141 -11.18 22.76 3.71
N THR A 142 -9.97 23.30 3.65
CA THR A 142 -9.56 24.22 2.59
C THR A 142 -8.39 23.62 1.85
N ASP A 143 -8.56 23.38 0.55
CA ASP A 143 -7.50 22.89 -0.31
C ASP A 143 -6.39 23.96 -0.41
N PRO A 144 -5.15 23.67 0.01
CA PRO A 144 -4.07 24.65 0.03
C PRO A 144 -3.58 25.05 -1.37
N VAL A 145 -3.99 24.32 -2.42
CA VAL A 145 -3.57 24.54 -3.81
C VAL A 145 -4.61 25.40 -4.53
N SER A 146 -5.88 25.00 -4.46
CA SER A 146 -6.97 25.69 -5.17
C SER A 146 -7.64 26.78 -4.34
N GLY A 147 -7.49 26.75 -3.01
CA GLY A 147 -8.22 27.61 -2.06
C GLY A 147 -9.69 27.22 -1.88
N VAL A 148 -10.16 26.16 -2.57
CA VAL A 148 -11.56 25.73 -2.55
C VAL A 148 -11.85 24.98 -1.24
N GLN A 149 -13.01 25.26 -0.65
CA GLN A 149 -13.50 24.48 0.48
C GLN A 149 -14.13 23.17 0.03
N PHE A 150 -13.87 22.10 0.75
CA PHE A 150 -14.44 20.79 0.48
C PHE A 150 -14.75 20.04 1.78
N SER A 151 -15.67 19.09 1.70
CA SER A 151 -15.99 18.16 2.79
C SER A 151 -15.92 16.73 2.28
N ASN A 152 -15.59 15.79 3.15
CA ASN A 152 -15.64 14.36 2.87
C ASN A 152 -16.47 13.66 3.95
N THR A 153 -17.72 13.34 3.60
CA THR A 153 -18.72 12.76 4.51
C THR A 153 -18.66 11.24 4.60
N GLN A 154 -17.90 10.58 3.72
CA GLN A 154 -17.53 9.17 3.84
C GLN A 154 -16.03 9.10 4.09
N PRO A 155 -15.57 9.39 5.31
CA PRO A 155 -14.18 9.70 5.55
C PRO A 155 -13.28 8.47 5.44
N GLU A 156 -12.11 8.64 4.81
CA GLU A 156 -11.06 7.62 4.76
C GLU A 156 -9.84 8.03 5.59
N THR A 157 -8.99 7.07 5.93
CA THR A 157 -7.67 7.32 6.53
C THR A 157 -6.62 6.53 5.80
N PHE A 158 -5.48 7.14 5.46
CA PHE A 158 -4.43 6.46 4.72
C PHE A 158 -3.10 6.42 5.47
N ILE A 159 -2.68 5.22 5.86
CA ILE A 159 -1.35 4.94 6.38
C ILE A 159 -0.52 4.35 5.22
N ALA A 160 0.31 5.18 4.60
CA ALA A 160 0.98 4.88 3.35
C ALA A 160 2.19 3.95 3.50
N PHE A 161 2.89 3.70 2.38
CA PHE A 161 3.93 2.69 2.27
C PHE A 161 5.03 2.82 3.32
N ASN A 162 5.28 1.73 4.05
CA ASN A 162 6.33 1.66 5.07
C ASN A 162 6.24 2.79 6.14
N ALA A 163 5.04 3.36 6.34
CA ALA A 163 4.76 4.31 7.40
C ALA A 163 4.53 3.58 8.74
N GLU A 164 4.73 4.29 9.85
CA GLU A 164 4.56 3.74 11.20
C GLU A 164 3.58 4.58 12.04
N VAL A 165 2.59 3.90 12.63
CA VAL A 165 1.74 4.45 13.70
C VAL A 165 2.06 3.69 14.98
N ASP A 166 2.59 4.40 15.97
CA ASP A 166 3.06 3.83 17.23
C ASP A 166 2.29 4.46 18.38
N GLY A 167 1.30 3.76 18.94
CA GLY A 167 0.57 4.21 20.13
C GLY A 167 -0.16 5.54 19.97
N ALA A 168 -0.59 5.88 18.74
CA ALA A 168 -1.13 7.18 18.39
C ALA A 168 -2.62 7.12 18.02
N THR A 169 -3.27 8.28 18.07
CA THR A 169 -4.61 8.50 17.52
C THR A 169 -4.49 9.19 16.17
N ILE A 170 -5.03 8.58 15.13
CA ILE A 170 -5.10 9.13 13.79
C ILE A 170 -6.58 9.33 13.48
N GLU A 171 -7.03 10.58 13.39
CA GLU A 171 -8.41 10.88 13.04
C GLU A 171 -8.70 10.56 11.57
N PHE A 172 -9.97 10.39 11.21
CA PHE A 172 -10.34 10.18 9.82
C PHE A 172 -10.12 11.45 8.98
N ASN A 173 -10.13 11.33 7.64
CA ASN A 173 -9.70 12.38 6.72
C ASN A 173 -8.24 12.82 6.96
N THR A 174 -7.34 11.84 7.10
CA THR A 174 -5.91 12.09 7.28
C THR A 174 -5.05 11.15 6.46
N VAL A 175 -3.80 11.57 6.23
CA VAL A 175 -2.78 10.75 5.55
C VAL A 175 -1.50 10.74 6.38
N VAL A 176 -0.96 9.56 6.65
CA VAL A 176 0.39 9.36 7.17
C VAL A 176 1.25 8.87 6.01
N ASN A 177 2.01 9.76 5.39
CA ASN A 177 2.63 9.50 4.09
C ASN A 177 3.83 8.53 4.18
N PHE A 178 4.34 8.07 3.04
CA PHE A 178 5.32 6.99 3.00
C PHE A 178 6.59 7.32 3.79
N LEU A 179 7.17 6.29 4.42
CA LEU A 179 8.34 6.40 5.30
C LEU A 179 8.18 7.38 6.47
N SER A 180 6.97 7.87 6.77
CA SER A 180 6.70 8.76 7.90
C SER A 180 6.31 7.97 9.15
N ARG A 181 6.31 8.64 10.30
CA ARG A 181 5.95 8.06 11.60
C ARG A 181 5.14 9.03 12.44
N VAL A 182 4.10 8.52 13.09
CA VAL A 182 3.40 9.22 14.19
C VAL A 182 3.64 8.44 15.49
N GLY A 183 4.25 9.11 16.47
CA GLY A 183 4.70 8.50 17.71
C GLY A 183 3.64 8.44 18.82
N PRO A 184 3.98 7.79 19.96
CA PRO A 184 3.02 7.50 21.03
C PRO A 184 2.38 8.74 21.63
N GLY A 185 1.07 8.65 21.88
CA GLY A 185 0.29 9.71 22.51
C GLY A 185 -0.01 10.92 21.61
N VAL A 186 0.44 10.92 20.36
CA VAL A 186 0.13 11.97 19.39
C VAL A 186 -1.26 11.73 18.80
N THR A 187 -2.02 12.81 18.65
CA THR A 187 -3.23 12.87 17.83
C THR A 187 -2.93 13.61 16.53
N LEU A 188 -3.07 12.93 15.39
CA LEU A 188 -3.11 13.57 14.07
C LEU A 188 -4.56 13.95 13.76
N PRO A 189 -4.93 15.25 13.76
CA PRO A 189 -6.31 15.66 13.59
C PRO A 189 -6.75 15.62 12.11
N SER A 190 -8.05 15.52 11.88
CA SER A 190 -8.65 15.56 10.53
C SER A 190 -8.17 16.74 9.69
N GLY A 191 -8.03 16.51 8.39
CA GLY A 191 -7.56 17.51 7.43
C GLY A 191 -6.03 17.69 7.44
N LYS A 192 -5.28 16.77 8.06
CA LYS A 192 -3.81 16.79 8.08
C LYS A 192 -3.19 15.63 7.33
N VAL A 193 -2.05 15.92 6.73
CA VAL A 193 -1.18 14.98 6.02
C VAL A 193 0.20 15.06 6.64
N VAL A 194 0.74 13.97 7.19
CA VAL A 194 2.15 13.89 7.59
C VAL A 194 3.00 13.83 6.33
N LEU A 195 4.00 14.69 6.22
CA LEU A 195 4.85 14.74 5.03
C LEU A 195 5.78 13.51 4.93
N PRO A 196 6.21 13.13 3.72
CA PRO A 196 7.07 11.97 3.52
C PRO A 196 8.34 11.98 4.39
N GLY A 197 8.64 10.85 5.02
CA GLY A 197 9.84 10.68 5.84
C GLY A 197 9.81 11.33 7.23
N LYS A 198 8.76 12.10 7.56
CA LYS A 198 8.71 12.88 8.80
C LYS A 198 8.37 12.02 10.02
N ASN A 199 8.97 12.36 11.15
CA ASN A 199 8.67 11.76 12.46
C ASN A 199 7.94 12.80 13.31
N VAL A 200 6.65 12.56 13.58
CA VAL A 200 5.77 13.41 14.39
C VAL A 200 5.74 12.83 15.80
N THR A 201 6.18 13.61 16.78
CA THR A 201 6.37 13.16 18.17
C THR A 201 5.60 13.99 19.19
N SER A 202 4.85 15.00 18.74
CA SER A 202 4.04 15.86 19.58
C SER A 202 2.78 16.37 18.86
N ASN A 203 1.76 16.76 19.61
CA ASN A 203 0.52 17.31 19.05
C ASN A 203 0.74 18.66 18.34
N ILE A 204 1.73 19.45 18.75
CA ILE A 204 2.07 20.70 18.05
C ILE A 204 2.64 20.43 16.66
N GLU A 205 3.49 19.40 16.51
CA GLU A 205 4.00 18.95 15.22
C GLU A 205 2.89 18.37 14.34
N ALA A 206 1.89 17.71 14.93
CA ALA A 206 0.77 17.11 14.21
C ALA A 206 -0.26 18.13 13.69
N THR A 207 -0.27 19.35 14.25
CA THR A 207 -1.27 20.39 13.94
C THR A 207 -0.68 21.54 13.12
N SER A 208 0.56 21.96 13.43
CA SER A 208 1.19 23.14 12.86
C SER A 208 2.02 22.82 11.61
N GLY A 209 1.57 23.30 10.45
CA GLY A 209 2.33 23.16 9.20
C GLY A 209 3.67 23.93 9.20
N SER A 210 3.80 24.95 10.05
CA SER A 210 5.04 25.75 10.16
C SER A 210 6.25 24.96 10.66
N LEU A 211 6.02 23.82 11.32
CA LEU A 211 7.08 22.93 11.80
C LEU A 211 7.60 21.98 10.72
N GLY A 212 7.04 22.03 9.50
CA GLY A 212 7.51 21.24 8.36
C GLY A 212 7.32 19.73 8.52
N LYS A 213 6.36 19.33 9.35
CA LYS A 213 6.00 17.93 9.63
C LYS A 213 4.72 17.50 8.94
N VAL A 214 3.76 18.42 8.84
CA VAL A 214 2.44 18.18 8.28
C VAL A 214 2.08 19.25 7.26
N SER A 215 1.18 18.91 6.33
CA SER A 215 0.44 19.83 5.46
C SER A 215 -1.07 19.63 5.65
N ASN A 216 -1.86 20.48 4.98
CA ASN A 216 -3.31 20.29 4.93
C ASN A 216 -3.66 19.24 3.86
N LEU A 217 -4.74 18.50 4.12
CA LEU A 217 -5.37 17.59 3.18
C LEU A 217 -5.87 18.33 1.93
N THR A 218 -5.75 17.70 0.78
CA THR A 218 -6.24 18.19 -0.51
C THR A 218 -7.42 17.37 -1.02
N GLN A 219 -8.16 17.89 -2.01
CA GLN A 219 -9.23 17.12 -2.67
C GLN A 219 -8.68 15.86 -3.38
N ALA A 220 -7.45 15.93 -3.85
CA ALA A 220 -6.81 14.81 -4.52
C ALA A 220 -6.38 13.70 -3.57
N ASP A 221 -5.98 14.03 -2.34
CA ASP A 221 -5.75 13.02 -1.31
C ASP A 221 -7.04 12.23 -1.06
N VAL A 222 -8.18 12.91 -0.96
CA VAL A 222 -9.50 12.27 -0.83
C VAL A 222 -9.80 11.37 -2.02
N ALA A 223 -9.63 11.86 -3.25
CA ALA A 223 -9.87 11.06 -4.45
C ALA A 223 -8.96 9.81 -4.53
N LEU A 224 -7.70 9.94 -4.13
CA LEU A 224 -6.77 8.82 -4.05
C LEU A 224 -7.26 7.77 -3.05
N MET A 225 -7.63 8.18 -1.83
CA MET A 225 -8.11 7.25 -0.80
C MET A 225 -9.38 6.52 -1.24
N GLN A 226 -10.34 7.23 -1.83
CA GLN A 226 -11.56 6.64 -2.37
C GLN A 226 -11.26 5.57 -3.43
N GLY A 227 -10.33 5.86 -4.36
CA GLY A 227 -9.89 4.90 -5.37
C GLY A 227 -9.25 3.65 -4.76
N VAL A 228 -8.36 3.82 -3.78
CA VAL A 228 -7.70 2.69 -3.09
C VAL A 228 -8.70 1.83 -2.34
N ILE A 229 -9.68 2.43 -1.66
CA ILE A 229 -10.76 1.68 -0.99
C ILE A 229 -11.56 0.86 -2.00
N ALA A 230 -12.01 1.48 -3.10
CA ALA A 230 -12.81 0.80 -4.12
C ALA A 230 -12.07 -0.41 -4.73
N VAL A 231 -10.78 -0.26 -5.02
CA VAL A 231 -9.94 -1.35 -5.53
C VAL A 231 -9.82 -2.48 -4.51
N ASN A 232 -9.51 -2.18 -3.26
CA ASN A 232 -9.30 -3.22 -2.25
C ASN A 232 -10.59 -3.97 -1.89
N GLN A 233 -11.75 -3.30 -1.91
CA GLN A 233 -13.04 -3.98 -1.79
C GLN A 233 -13.31 -4.91 -2.98
N SER A 234 -12.95 -4.49 -4.19
CA SER A 234 -13.03 -5.34 -5.39
C SER A 234 -12.08 -6.54 -5.30
N LEU A 235 -10.88 -6.35 -4.74
CA LEU A 235 -9.93 -7.45 -4.48
C LEU A 235 -10.49 -8.43 -3.45
N ALA A 236 -11.05 -7.95 -2.33
CA ALA A 236 -11.67 -8.82 -1.32
C ALA A 236 -12.78 -9.69 -1.95
N GLN A 237 -13.65 -9.07 -2.74
CA GLN A 237 -14.70 -9.78 -3.46
C GLN A 237 -14.13 -10.80 -4.47
N GLY A 238 -13.22 -10.37 -5.34
CA GLY A 238 -12.67 -11.20 -6.41
C GLY A 238 -11.85 -12.38 -5.88
N TYR A 239 -11.06 -12.19 -4.83
CA TYR A 239 -10.35 -13.29 -4.18
C TYR A 239 -11.29 -14.23 -3.43
N THR A 240 -12.38 -13.71 -2.84
CA THR A 240 -13.42 -14.56 -2.26
C THR A 240 -14.05 -15.46 -3.34
N GLN A 241 -14.34 -14.92 -4.53
CA GLN A 241 -14.86 -15.71 -5.66
C GLN A 241 -13.87 -16.80 -6.08
N LEU A 242 -12.58 -16.48 -6.19
CA LEU A 242 -11.54 -17.47 -6.50
C LEU A 242 -11.48 -18.58 -5.45
N ALA A 243 -11.51 -18.23 -4.16
CA ALA A 243 -11.45 -19.17 -3.06
C ALA A 243 -12.68 -20.09 -3.00
N LEU A 244 -13.88 -19.56 -3.26
CA LEU A 244 -15.11 -20.36 -3.35
C LEU A 244 -15.07 -21.32 -4.55
N ALA A 245 -14.51 -20.91 -5.67
CA ALA A 245 -14.36 -21.78 -6.84
C ALA A 245 -13.37 -22.92 -6.56
N ASN A 246 -12.21 -22.60 -5.98
CA ASN A 246 -11.26 -23.58 -5.47
C ASN A 246 -10.32 -22.89 -4.45
N PRO A 247 -10.24 -23.35 -3.19
CA PRO A 247 -9.38 -22.73 -2.18
C PRO A 247 -7.90 -22.66 -2.56
N SER A 248 -7.42 -23.57 -3.41
CA SER A 248 -6.04 -23.56 -3.91
C SER A 248 -5.76 -22.42 -4.91
N ASN A 249 -6.79 -21.78 -5.50
CA ASN A 249 -6.61 -20.65 -6.42
C ASN A 249 -6.07 -19.38 -5.73
N VAL A 250 -6.09 -19.34 -4.40
CA VAL A 250 -5.63 -18.19 -3.62
C VAL A 250 -4.35 -18.50 -2.82
N THR A 251 -3.59 -19.54 -3.19
CA THR A 251 -2.30 -19.87 -2.58
C THR A 251 -1.17 -19.92 -3.61
N GLY A 252 0.07 -19.71 -3.16
CA GLY A 252 1.28 -19.86 -3.98
C GLY A 252 1.32 -19.01 -5.25
N ILE A 253 1.75 -19.62 -6.36
CA ILE A 253 1.77 -19.03 -7.70
C ILE A 253 0.40 -19.27 -8.34
N ASN A 254 -0.37 -18.22 -8.62
CA ASN A 254 -1.77 -18.39 -8.99
C ASN A 254 -2.44 -17.23 -9.74
N PHE A 255 -3.73 -17.41 -10.02
CA PHE A 255 -4.57 -16.46 -10.72
C PHE A 255 -4.66 -15.11 -10.02
N SER A 256 -4.65 -14.03 -10.79
CA SER A 256 -5.28 -12.78 -10.36
C SER A 256 -6.80 -12.95 -10.28
N PRO A 257 -7.49 -12.30 -9.31
CA PRO A 257 -8.94 -12.23 -9.29
C PRO A 257 -9.46 -11.38 -10.46
N SER A 258 -10.72 -11.62 -10.85
CA SER A 258 -11.45 -10.71 -11.72
C SER A 258 -11.83 -9.46 -10.91
N THR A 259 -11.45 -8.28 -11.40
CA THR A 259 -11.81 -6.97 -10.83
C THR A 259 -12.16 -6.02 -11.97
N PRO A 260 -12.77 -4.84 -11.70
CA PRO A 260 -13.03 -3.84 -12.74
C PRO A 260 -11.77 -3.43 -13.52
N ASN A 261 -10.60 -3.40 -12.86
CA ASN A 261 -9.32 -3.02 -13.47
C ASN A 261 -8.59 -4.21 -14.11
N ASN A 262 -8.95 -5.44 -13.73
CA ASN A 262 -8.39 -6.68 -14.25
C ASN A 262 -9.52 -7.70 -14.48
N PRO A 263 -10.33 -7.55 -15.55
CA PRO A 263 -11.56 -8.33 -15.70
C PRO A 263 -11.29 -9.82 -16.01
N THR A 264 -10.09 -10.16 -16.46
CA THR A 264 -9.71 -11.52 -16.88
C THR A 264 -8.62 -12.07 -15.97
N PRO A 265 -8.94 -13.07 -15.13
CA PRO A 265 -7.94 -13.80 -14.35
C PRO A 265 -6.80 -14.32 -15.23
N SER A 266 -5.58 -14.18 -14.75
CA SER A 266 -4.37 -14.58 -15.49
C SER A 266 -3.37 -15.29 -14.58
N LEU A 267 -2.57 -16.17 -15.16
CA LEU A 267 -1.49 -16.88 -14.47
C LEU A 267 -0.12 -16.27 -14.77
N PRO A 268 0.84 -16.38 -13.83
CA PRO A 268 2.22 -16.03 -14.08
C PRO A 268 2.85 -16.88 -15.18
N THR A 269 3.76 -16.27 -15.94
CA THR A 269 4.66 -16.94 -16.87
C THR A 269 6.08 -16.89 -16.30
N ILE A 270 6.67 -18.05 -16.01
CA ILE A 270 7.98 -18.17 -15.36
C ILE A 270 8.89 -19.00 -16.26
N GLY A 271 10.02 -18.43 -16.68
CA GLY A 271 10.95 -19.09 -17.60
C GLY A 271 10.31 -19.44 -18.95
N GLY A 272 9.33 -18.65 -19.39
CA GLY A 272 8.58 -18.87 -20.64
C GLY A 272 7.45 -19.89 -20.55
N VAL A 273 7.15 -20.42 -19.36
CA VAL A 273 6.07 -21.40 -19.15
C VAL A 273 5.01 -20.79 -18.23
N THR A 274 3.72 -20.94 -18.55
CA THR A 274 2.63 -20.60 -17.64
C THR A 274 2.67 -21.52 -16.43
N VAL A 275 2.73 -20.97 -15.22
CA VAL A 275 2.87 -21.75 -13.97
C VAL A 275 1.68 -21.49 -13.06
N GLN A 276 1.11 -22.58 -12.55
CA GLN A 276 0.25 -22.58 -11.37
C GLN A 276 0.86 -23.55 -10.36
N ASP A 277 1.24 -23.06 -9.19
CA ASP A 277 1.79 -23.87 -8.11
C ASP A 277 1.23 -23.38 -6.77
N PRO A 278 0.10 -23.96 -6.33
CA PRO A 278 -0.52 -23.59 -5.07
C PRO A 278 0.32 -23.86 -3.82
N SER A 279 1.36 -24.69 -3.93
CA SER A 279 2.26 -25.07 -2.82
C SER A 279 3.47 -24.14 -2.69
N TYR A 280 3.68 -23.24 -3.64
CA TYR A 280 4.80 -22.32 -3.64
C TYR A 280 4.78 -21.42 -2.38
N PRO A 281 5.90 -21.24 -1.68
CA PRO A 281 5.92 -20.52 -0.39
C PRO A 281 5.73 -19.00 -0.52
N ASN A 282 6.01 -18.45 -1.71
CA ASN A 282 5.82 -17.03 -2.01
C ASN A 282 4.53 -16.80 -2.81
N ARG A 283 4.03 -15.56 -2.84
CA ARG A 283 2.81 -15.21 -3.59
C ARG A 283 3.20 -14.51 -4.89
N ILE A 284 2.99 -15.18 -6.02
CA ILE A 284 3.19 -14.62 -7.36
C ILE A 284 1.86 -14.74 -8.09
N ILE A 285 1.24 -13.61 -8.43
CA ILE A 285 -0.18 -13.56 -8.79
C ILE A 285 -0.37 -12.76 -10.07
N GLY A 286 -1.21 -13.28 -10.97
CA GLY A 286 -1.62 -12.54 -12.17
C GLY A 286 -0.58 -12.57 -13.29
N ASN A 287 -0.70 -11.63 -14.22
CA ASN A 287 0.13 -11.55 -15.40
C ASN A 287 1.53 -10.99 -15.08
N VAL A 288 2.31 -11.84 -14.41
CA VAL A 288 3.72 -11.64 -14.08
C VAL A 288 4.56 -12.50 -15.01
N ILE A 289 5.42 -11.86 -15.79
CA ILE A 289 6.33 -12.50 -16.75
C ILE A 289 7.75 -12.42 -16.17
N LEU A 290 8.24 -13.53 -15.63
CA LEU A 290 9.56 -13.68 -15.05
C LEU A 290 10.48 -14.43 -16.03
N GLN A 291 11.62 -13.84 -16.36
CA GLN A 291 12.62 -14.51 -17.22
C GLN A 291 13.35 -15.66 -16.51
N ASP A 292 13.53 -15.57 -15.19
CA ASP A 292 14.10 -16.67 -14.41
C ASP A 292 13.21 -17.91 -14.47
N SER A 293 13.82 -19.10 -14.56
CA SER A 293 13.10 -20.36 -14.38
C SER A 293 12.66 -20.53 -12.92
N LEU A 294 11.67 -21.38 -12.68
CA LEU A 294 11.20 -21.65 -11.31
C LEU A 294 12.34 -22.18 -10.40
N ALA A 295 13.22 -23.02 -10.94
CA ALA A 295 14.40 -23.51 -10.21
C ALA A 295 15.39 -22.39 -9.85
N ALA A 296 15.60 -21.43 -10.74
CA ALA A 296 16.44 -20.26 -10.46
C ALA A 296 15.80 -19.35 -9.41
N LEU A 297 14.48 -19.12 -9.50
CA LEU A 297 13.74 -18.36 -8.50
C LEU A 297 13.86 -18.96 -7.10
N ASN A 298 13.81 -20.29 -6.97
CA ASN A 298 13.98 -20.98 -5.68
C ASN A 298 15.35 -20.73 -5.02
N GLN A 299 16.36 -20.36 -5.79
CA GLN A 299 17.69 -20.01 -5.26
C GLN A 299 17.86 -18.52 -5.00
N LYS A 300 17.02 -17.67 -5.62
CA LYS A 300 17.17 -16.22 -5.64
C LYS A 300 16.16 -15.48 -4.79
N LEU A 301 14.98 -16.05 -4.58
CA LEU A 301 13.93 -15.46 -3.77
C LEU A 301 14.09 -15.90 -2.31
N GLY A 302 14.06 -14.92 -1.42
CA GLY A 302 13.90 -15.13 0.00
C GLY A 302 12.47 -15.57 0.34
N ASN A 303 12.09 -15.35 1.59
CA ASN A 303 10.79 -15.70 2.12
C ASN A 303 9.84 -14.50 2.13
N ARG A 304 8.55 -14.78 1.98
CA ARG A 304 7.46 -13.77 2.05
C ARG A 304 7.57 -12.72 0.96
N ILE A 305 7.89 -13.18 -0.24
CA ILE A 305 7.91 -12.36 -1.45
C ILE A 305 6.49 -12.31 -2.00
N SER A 306 6.00 -11.09 -2.23
CA SER A 306 4.72 -10.86 -2.87
C SER A 306 4.94 -10.13 -4.21
N ILE A 307 4.54 -10.75 -5.31
CA ILE A 307 4.59 -10.18 -6.66
C ILE A 307 3.17 -10.27 -7.22
N ARG A 308 2.40 -9.18 -7.16
CA ARG A 308 0.97 -9.19 -7.49
C ARG A 308 0.66 -8.25 -8.64
N ALA A 309 0.31 -8.84 -9.79
CA ALA A 309 -0.20 -8.14 -10.97
C ALA A 309 -1.73 -8.30 -11.07
N ASP A 310 -2.43 -8.06 -9.98
CA ASP A 310 -3.88 -8.21 -9.86
C ASP A 310 -4.68 -6.90 -9.95
N GLU A 311 -3.98 -5.76 -9.98
CA GLU A 311 -4.55 -4.43 -10.25
C GLU A 311 -3.94 -3.81 -11.50
N GLY A 312 -2.61 -3.62 -11.52
CA GLY A 312 -1.83 -3.23 -12.71
C GLY A 312 -1.10 -4.43 -13.34
N GLN A 313 -1.08 -4.51 -14.67
CA GLN A 313 -0.47 -5.63 -15.41
C GLN A 313 -0.22 -5.26 -16.89
N PRO A 314 0.70 -5.95 -17.60
CA PRO A 314 1.62 -7.00 -17.13
C PRO A 314 2.80 -6.48 -16.31
N PHE A 315 3.44 -7.38 -15.56
CA PHE A 315 4.79 -7.18 -15.06
C PHE A 315 5.78 -7.90 -15.96
N ASN A 316 6.81 -7.20 -16.42
CA ASN A 316 7.91 -7.77 -17.18
C ASN A 316 9.18 -7.70 -16.33
N ILE A 317 9.63 -8.84 -15.81
CA ILE A 317 10.74 -8.93 -14.86
C ILE A 317 11.85 -9.78 -15.47
N GLY A 318 13.01 -9.14 -15.68
CA GLY A 318 14.22 -9.78 -16.16
C GLY A 318 14.84 -10.77 -15.16
N ILE A 319 16.04 -11.24 -15.48
CA ILE A 319 16.81 -12.12 -14.60
C ILE A 319 17.18 -11.37 -13.32
N LEU A 320 16.77 -11.89 -12.16
CA LEU A 320 17.05 -11.30 -10.86
C LEU A 320 18.46 -11.67 -10.41
N ALA A 321 19.15 -10.75 -9.74
CA ALA A 321 20.39 -11.07 -9.03
C ALA A 321 20.08 -11.74 -7.67
N GLY A 322 19.05 -11.26 -6.98
CA GLY A 322 18.57 -11.81 -5.71
C GLY A 322 17.53 -10.92 -5.05
N VAL A 323 16.60 -11.52 -4.33
CA VAL A 323 15.51 -10.84 -3.62
C VAL A 323 15.53 -11.31 -2.17
N ALA A 324 15.85 -10.42 -1.25
CA ALA A 324 15.82 -10.74 0.18
C ALA A 324 14.38 -10.93 0.68
N ASN A 325 14.21 -11.30 1.95
CA ASN A 325 12.89 -11.50 2.54
C ASN A 325 12.02 -10.23 2.46
N ASP A 326 10.72 -10.42 2.56
CA ASP A 326 9.80 -9.31 2.80
C ASP A 326 9.75 -8.29 1.63
N VAL A 327 9.99 -8.70 0.39
CA VAL A 327 9.90 -7.79 -0.78
C VAL A 327 8.50 -7.84 -1.41
N VAL A 328 8.00 -6.66 -1.80
CA VAL A 328 6.69 -6.49 -2.46
C VAL A 328 6.88 -5.86 -3.83
N PHE A 329 6.27 -6.45 -4.84
CA PHE A 329 6.03 -5.87 -6.15
C PHE A 329 4.52 -5.81 -6.37
N HIS A 330 3.99 -4.62 -6.61
CA HIS A 330 2.57 -4.41 -6.85
C HIS A 330 2.37 -3.40 -7.97
N GLY A 331 1.22 -3.39 -8.63
CA GLY A 331 0.96 -2.59 -9.82
C GLY A 331 -0.26 -1.72 -9.60
N LEU A 332 -0.20 -0.46 -10.03
CA LEU A 332 -1.37 0.41 -9.99
C LEU A 332 -2.26 0.14 -11.22
N ALA A 333 -3.57 0.25 -11.07
CA ALA A 333 -4.54 0.06 -12.16
C ALA A 333 -4.10 0.71 -13.49
N THR A 334 -4.29 -0.01 -14.60
CA THR A 334 -3.98 0.44 -15.97
C THR A 334 -2.51 0.72 -16.30
N THR A 335 -1.59 0.32 -15.42
CA THR A 335 -0.14 0.52 -15.63
C THR A 335 0.63 -0.79 -15.60
N ASN A 336 1.77 -0.80 -16.29
CA ASN A 336 2.69 -1.92 -16.29
C ASN A 336 3.83 -1.69 -15.29
N LEU A 337 4.61 -2.74 -15.06
CA LEU A 337 5.87 -2.67 -14.34
C LEU A 337 6.96 -3.34 -15.18
N THR A 338 8.06 -2.64 -15.45
CA THR A 338 9.18 -3.18 -16.23
C THR A 338 10.47 -3.18 -15.42
N ILE A 339 11.10 -4.33 -15.30
CA ILE A 339 12.29 -4.52 -14.48
C ILE A 339 13.35 -5.23 -15.33
N GLY A 340 14.53 -4.62 -15.43
CA GLY A 340 15.68 -5.16 -16.14
C GLY A 340 16.36 -6.34 -15.44
N ASN A 341 17.51 -6.73 -15.99
CA ASN A 341 18.32 -7.84 -15.53
C ASN A 341 19.30 -7.42 -14.42
N GLY A 342 19.73 -8.37 -13.59
CA GLY A 342 20.79 -8.18 -12.59
C GLY A 342 20.35 -7.34 -11.39
N ASN A 343 19.05 -7.12 -11.20
CA ASN A 343 18.55 -6.28 -10.10
C ASN A 343 18.56 -7.04 -8.76
N GLY A 344 19.01 -6.36 -7.71
CA GLY A 344 19.12 -6.89 -6.35
C GLY A 344 18.26 -6.11 -5.35
N TYR A 345 17.57 -6.81 -4.47
CA TYR A 345 16.58 -6.23 -3.55
C TYR A 345 16.90 -6.62 -2.11
N GLY A 346 17.16 -5.63 -1.27
CA GLY A 346 17.26 -5.78 0.18
C GLY A 346 15.90 -6.10 0.81
N PRO A 347 15.89 -6.45 2.11
CA PRO A 347 14.64 -6.80 2.78
C PRO A 347 13.69 -5.62 2.89
N ARG A 348 12.37 -5.89 2.87
CA ARG A 348 11.33 -4.86 2.99
C ARG A 348 11.38 -3.79 1.88
N VAL A 349 11.85 -4.16 0.70
CA VAL A 349 11.75 -3.28 -0.48
C VAL A 349 10.34 -3.36 -1.04
N LEU A 350 9.80 -2.19 -1.42
CA LEU A 350 8.58 -2.07 -2.20
C LEU A 350 8.93 -1.49 -3.58
N VAL A 351 8.52 -2.20 -4.63
CA VAL A 351 8.48 -1.68 -5.99
C VAL A 351 7.02 -1.63 -6.43
N HIS A 352 6.48 -0.43 -6.47
CA HIS A 352 5.09 -0.19 -6.87
C HIS A 352 5.04 0.38 -8.30
N GLY A 353 4.24 -0.25 -9.15
CA GLY A 353 3.87 0.20 -10.48
C GLY A 353 3.07 1.50 -10.44
N GLY A 354 2.79 2.05 -11.60
CA GLY A 354 2.13 3.35 -11.72
C GLY A 354 2.85 4.23 -12.72
N ARG A 355 2.13 5.20 -13.25
CA ARG A 355 2.64 6.15 -14.22
C ARG A 355 2.92 7.50 -13.55
N GLN A 356 3.99 8.14 -14.01
CA GLN A 356 4.41 9.44 -13.52
C GLN A 356 3.37 10.51 -13.86
N VAL A 357 3.10 11.37 -12.89
CA VAL A 357 2.25 12.53 -13.04
C VAL A 357 3.12 13.71 -13.46
N VAL A 358 2.83 14.23 -14.64
CA VAL A 358 3.48 15.40 -15.22
C VAL A 358 2.42 16.49 -15.37
N ASN A 359 2.64 17.65 -14.75
CA ASN A 359 1.69 18.77 -14.75
C ASN A 359 0.26 18.38 -14.31
N GLY A 360 0.16 17.50 -13.30
CA GLY A 360 -1.13 17.03 -12.76
C GLY A 360 -1.84 15.98 -13.62
N VAL A 361 -1.22 15.50 -14.70
CA VAL A 361 -1.78 14.48 -15.60
C VAL A 361 -0.90 13.25 -15.63
N ASP A 362 -1.53 12.07 -15.58
CA ASP A 362 -0.86 10.77 -15.61
C ASP A 362 -0.35 10.42 -17.02
N SER A 363 0.74 11.06 -17.43
CA SER A 363 1.24 11.08 -18.81
C SER A 363 2.74 10.83 -18.94
N GLY A 364 3.44 10.69 -17.83
CA GLY A 364 4.87 10.38 -17.81
C GLY A 364 5.17 8.89 -18.03
N PRO A 365 6.42 8.47 -17.84
CA PRO A 365 6.77 7.05 -17.91
C PRO A 365 6.17 6.25 -16.75
N GLU A 366 5.90 4.97 -17.00
CA GLU A 366 5.54 3.99 -15.98
C GLU A 366 6.76 3.58 -15.14
N THR A 367 6.51 2.98 -13.97
CA THR A 367 7.58 2.47 -13.12
C THR A 367 8.45 1.50 -13.91
N ARG A 368 9.74 1.84 -14.01
CA ARG A 368 10.76 1.03 -14.65
C ARG A 368 12.03 0.99 -13.82
N LEU A 369 12.62 -0.20 -13.67
CA LEU A 369 13.99 -0.37 -13.20
C LEU A 369 14.84 -0.86 -14.37
N GLY A 370 15.96 -0.19 -14.63
CA GLY A 370 16.96 -0.63 -15.59
C GLY A 370 17.68 -1.91 -15.15
N ASN A 371 18.83 -2.18 -15.76
CA ASN A 371 19.68 -3.31 -15.39
C ASN A 371 20.63 -2.96 -14.24
N ASP A 372 21.04 -3.96 -13.46
CA ASP A 372 22.03 -3.87 -12.38
C ASP A 372 21.68 -2.81 -11.31
N VAL A 373 20.39 -2.63 -11.01
CA VAL A 373 19.89 -1.73 -9.97
C VAL A 373 19.90 -2.44 -8.62
N GLY A 374 20.54 -1.81 -7.63
CA GLY A 374 20.56 -2.28 -6.25
C GLY A 374 19.64 -1.46 -5.35
N LEU A 375 18.65 -2.09 -4.72
CA LEU A 375 17.78 -1.44 -3.74
C LEU A 375 18.14 -1.96 -2.35
N ALA A 376 18.59 -1.08 -1.46
CA ALA A 376 18.92 -1.41 -0.08
C ALA A 376 17.64 -1.68 0.77
N PRO A 377 17.76 -2.11 2.04
CA PRO A 377 16.58 -2.39 2.87
C PRO A 377 15.62 -1.21 2.98
N ASP A 378 14.32 -1.49 3.17
CA ASP A 378 13.28 -0.49 3.45
C ASP A 378 13.07 0.57 2.34
N VAL A 379 13.53 0.30 1.10
CA VAL A 379 13.37 1.23 -0.03
C VAL A 379 11.96 1.18 -0.61
N VAL A 380 11.42 2.34 -0.95
CA VAL A 380 10.12 2.49 -1.63
C VAL A 380 10.33 3.10 -3.01
N ILE A 381 9.94 2.38 -4.06
CA ILE A 381 9.89 2.86 -5.44
C ILE A 381 8.43 2.96 -5.85
N PHE A 382 7.99 4.12 -6.35
CA PHE A 382 6.63 4.28 -6.86
C PHE A 382 6.57 5.34 -7.96
N ARG A 383 6.00 5.02 -9.12
CA ARG A 383 5.96 5.91 -10.29
C ARG A 383 7.36 6.43 -10.66
N ALA A 384 8.32 5.53 -10.82
CA ALA A 384 9.71 5.95 -11.01
C ALA A 384 10.42 5.18 -12.13
N ASP A 385 11.20 5.89 -12.94
CA ASP A 385 12.08 5.31 -13.95
C ASP A 385 13.54 5.42 -13.49
N ILE A 386 14.15 4.31 -13.09
CA ILE A 386 15.50 4.26 -12.55
C ILE A 386 16.44 3.64 -13.59
N GLY A 387 17.38 4.44 -14.09
CA GLY A 387 18.36 4.00 -15.08
C GLY A 387 19.34 2.94 -14.56
N ASN A 388 20.00 2.26 -15.51
CA ASN A 388 20.92 1.15 -15.25
C ASN A 388 22.02 1.47 -14.23
N ARG A 389 22.50 0.46 -13.50
CA ARG A 389 23.65 0.53 -12.58
C ARG A 389 23.47 1.58 -11.47
N SER A 390 22.23 1.83 -11.10
CA SER A 390 21.88 2.76 -10.02
C SER A 390 21.76 2.03 -8.69
N ALA A 391 21.89 2.76 -7.59
CA ALA A 391 21.67 2.22 -6.26
C ALA A 391 20.84 3.18 -5.41
N VAL A 392 19.90 2.63 -4.65
CA VAL A 392 19.07 3.38 -3.70
C VAL A 392 19.38 2.91 -2.29
N GLY A 393 19.92 3.81 -1.47
CA GLY A 393 20.35 3.53 -0.10
C GLY A 393 19.18 3.24 0.85
N ARG A 394 19.51 2.68 2.01
CA ARG A 394 18.53 2.14 2.97
C ARG A 394 17.47 3.18 3.37
N LYS A 395 16.22 2.75 3.49
CA LYS A 395 15.08 3.55 3.99
C LYS A 395 14.92 4.85 3.19
N SER A 396 14.92 4.73 1.88
CA SER A 396 14.84 5.84 0.93
C SER A 396 13.65 5.67 0.01
N GLY A 397 13.18 6.76 -0.58
CA GLY A 397 12.08 6.78 -1.52
C GLY A 397 12.48 7.37 -2.87
N VAL A 398 12.00 6.78 -3.95
CA VAL A 398 11.98 7.42 -5.27
C VAL A 398 10.54 7.42 -5.76
N PHE A 399 9.96 8.60 -5.81
CA PHE A 399 8.55 8.81 -6.11
C PHE A 399 8.40 9.72 -7.32
N ASN A 400 7.49 9.43 -8.26
CA ASN A 400 7.17 10.34 -9.38
C ASN A 400 8.43 10.96 -10.06
N SER A 401 9.44 10.14 -10.34
CA SER A 401 10.78 10.63 -10.69
C SER A 401 11.51 9.76 -11.70
N THR A 402 12.28 10.41 -12.55
CA THR A 402 13.23 9.75 -13.45
C THR A 402 14.65 9.97 -12.94
N LEU A 403 15.40 8.90 -12.76
CA LEU A 403 16.81 8.91 -12.36
C LEU A 403 17.68 8.40 -13.51
N PRO A 404 18.74 9.12 -13.90
CA PRO A 404 19.64 8.65 -14.94
C PRO A 404 20.41 7.40 -14.49
N ALA A 405 21.01 6.70 -15.45
CA ALA A 405 21.90 5.59 -15.15
C ALA A 405 23.06 6.00 -14.23
N ARG A 406 23.55 5.07 -13.41
CA ARG A 406 24.66 5.25 -12.45
C ARG A 406 24.33 6.30 -11.37
N THR A 407 23.06 6.43 -11.01
CA THR A 407 22.65 7.30 -9.91
C THR A 407 22.80 6.57 -8.58
N HIS A 408 23.42 7.22 -7.60
CA HIS A 408 23.56 6.71 -6.25
C HIS A 408 22.81 7.60 -5.25
N ILE A 409 21.68 7.11 -4.74
CA ILE A 409 20.92 7.76 -3.67
C ILE A 409 21.45 7.24 -2.33
N ARG A 410 21.82 8.17 -1.44
CA ARG A 410 22.24 7.84 -0.07
C ARG A 410 21.05 7.36 0.76
N SER A 411 21.33 6.66 1.86
CA SER A 411 20.29 6.22 2.80
C SER A 411 19.49 7.38 3.40
N ARG A 412 18.22 7.14 3.72
CA ARG A 412 17.28 8.09 4.33
C ARG A 412 16.98 9.32 3.48
N ILE A 413 16.94 9.13 2.17
CA ILE A 413 16.67 10.21 1.23
C ILE A 413 15.38 9.95 0.45
N ILE A 414 14.57 10.99 0.24
CA ILE A 414 13.37 10.91 -0.59
C ILE A 414 13.54 11.83 -1.79
N TYR A 415 13.60 11.22 -2.98
CA TYR A 415 13.53 11.90 -4.26
C TYR A 415 12.09 11.90 -4.76
N ALA A 416 11.59 13.07 -5.16
CA ALA A 416 10.33 13.22 -5.87
C ALA A 416 10.41 14.27 -6.96
N ASP A 417 9.37 14.35 -7.81
CA ASP A 417 9.19 15.40 -8.81
C ASP A 417 10.38 15.57 -9.73
N ASN A 418 10.58 14.52 -10.53
CA ASN A 418 11.63 14.43 -11.54
C ASN A 418 13.05 14.53 -10.97
N GLY A 419 13.31 13.79 -9.88
CA GLY A 419 14.67 13.66 -9.33
C GLY A 419 15.07 14.79 -8.38
N SER A 420 14.11 15.53 -7.82
CA SER A 420 14.36 16.53 -6.79
C SER A 420 14.43 15.89 -5.41
N LEU A 421 15.39 16.29 -4.59
CA LEU A 421 15.39 15.94 -3.16
C LEU A 421 14.27 16.71 -2.45
N ILE A 422 13.23 16.02 -1.98
CA ILE A 422 12.10 16.67 -1.29
C ILE A 422 12.12 16.50 0.23
N SER A 423 12.74 15.43 0.75
CA SER A 423 12.76 15.15 2.18
C SER A 423 13.89 14.19 2.57
N ARG A 424 14.16 14.13 3.88
CA ARG A 424 14.99 13.10 4.52
C ARG A 424 14.13 12.32 5.49
N VAL A 425 14.41 11.04 5.64
CA VAL A 425 13.73 10.21 6.65
C VAL A 425 14.35 10.48 8.03
N GLU A 426 13.50 10.90 8.96
CA GLU A 426 13.94 11.45 10.27
C GLU A 426 14.12 10.39 11.36
N TRP A 427 13.81 9.12 11.08
CA TRP A 427 13.78 8.04 12.07
C TRP A 427 14.45 6.75 11.57
#